data_AF-A0A954NPP5-F1
#
_entry.id   AF-A0A954NPP5-F1
#
_cell.length_a   1.000
_cell.length_b   1.000
_cell.length_c   1.000
_cell.angle_alpha   90.00
_cell.angle_beta   90.00
_cell.angle_gamma   90.00
#
_symmetry.space_group_name_H-M   'P 1'
#
loop_
_entity.id
_entity.type
_entity.pdbx_description
1 polymer ?
#
loop_
_entity_poly.entity_id
_entity_poly.type
_entity_poly.pdbx_seq_one_letter_code
_entity_poly.pdbx_strand_id
1 'polypeptide(L)'
;MMDRPSYAHVCLSLLLAAIELFPVGSLRADDDLSRYFAGLRQRGLYRVAESDCLRRLADDHLAPGERARLAIELSRTYAEHATYSAGEERDELWDQAEQVIQDSLDSGTSPSDRVWLEAQHAINLASKGAQLRW
;
A
#
# COMPACT_ATOMS: atom_id res chain seq x y z
N MET A 1 44.42 -15.33 45.29
CA MET A 1 43.13 -16.05 45.21
C MET A 1 42.08 -15.06 45.68
N MET A 2 41.23 -14.44 44.86
CA MET A 2 40.63 -14.78 43.57
C MET A 2 40.58 -13.54 42.66
N ASP A 3 40.84 -13.73 41.37
CA ASP A 3 40.62 -12.74 40.31
C ASP A 3 39.16 -12.87 39.84
N ARG A 4 38.41 -11.76 39.79
CA ARG A 4 37.00 -11.75 39.35
C ARG A 4 36.94 -11.40 37.86
N PRO A 5 36.48 -12.29 36.97
CA PRO A 5 36.39 -11.98 35.55
C PRO A 5 35.34 -10.90 35.26
N SER A 6 35.72 -9.93 34.41
CA SER A 6 34.91 -8.78 34.00
C SER A 6 33.86 -9.19 32.96
N TYR A 7 32.68 -9.61 33.42
CA TYR A 7 31.55 -10.02 32.57
C TYR A 7 30.86 -8.85 31.83
N ALA A 8 31.20 -7.61 32.15
CA ALA A 8 30.56 -6.41 31.60
C ALA A 8 30.80 -6.24 30.09
N HIS A 9 32.00 -6.57 29.61
CA HIS A 9 32.35 -6.44 28.20
C HIS A 9 31.69 -7.53 27.33
N VAL A 10 31.46 -8.73 27.88
CA VAL A 10 30.81 -9.83 27.16
C VAL A 10 29.32 -9.53 26.93
N CYS A 11 28.62 -8.99 27.92
CA CYS A 11 27.22 -8.56 27.77
C CYS A 11 27.06 -7.40 26.78
N LEU A 12 27.99 -6.42 26.78
CA LEU A 12 27.96 -5.30 25.85
C LEU A 12 28.20 -5.74 24.40
N SER A 13 29.08 -6.73 24.20
CA SER A 13 29.36 -7.32 22.89
C SER A 13 28.17 -8.12 22.34
N LEU A 14 27.47 -8.87 23.20
CA LEU A 14 26.29 -9.65 22.83
C LEU A 14 25.08 -8.76 22.47
N LEU A 15 24.93 -7.61 23.14
CA LEU A 15 23.86 -6.65 22.84
C LEU A 15 24.06 -5.93 21.51
N LEU A 16 25.31 -5.66 21.11
CA LEU A 16 25.62 -5.04 19.81
C LEU A 16 25.40 -6.01 18.63
N ALA A 17 25.71 -7.29 18.81
CA ALA A 17 25.49 -8.30 17.77
C ALA A 17 24.00 -8.60 17.50
N ALA A 18 23.11 -8.34 18.48
CA ALA A 18 21.68 -8.58 18.33
C ALA A 18 20.96 -7.49 17.50
N ILE A 19 21.56 -6.30 17.35
CA ILE A 19 20.97 -5.18 16.60
C ILE A 19 21.12 -5.37 15.08
N GLU A 20 22.15 -6.10 14.65
CA GLU A 20 22.45 -6.38 13.23
C GLU A 20 21.52 -7.43 12.59
N LEU A 21 20.65 -8.08 13.38
CA LEU A 21 19.70 -9.09 12.91
C LEU A 21 18.27 -8.54 12.78
N PHE A 22 18.08 -7.22 12.73
CA PHE A 22 16.80 -6.65 12.33
C PHE A 22 16.74 -6.57 10.80
N PRO A 23 15.84 -7.31 10.14
CA PRO A 23 15.65 -7.15 8.71
C PRO A 23 15.04 -5.76 8.44
N VAL A 24 15.88 -4.80 8.08
CA VAL A 24 15.47 -3.48 7.52
C VAL A 24 14.98 -3.66 6.08
N GLY A 25 14.14 -4.67 5.84
CA GLY A 25 13.67 -5.05 4.51
C GLY A 25 12.29 -4.47 4.15
N SER A 26 11.44 -4.17 5.14
CA SER A 26 10.02 -3.94 4.88
C SER A 26 9.63 -2.48 4.60
N LEU A 27 10.40 -1.50 5.07
CA LEU A 27 10.05 -0.07 4.93
C LEU A 27 10.41 0.50 3.56
N ARG A 28 11.48 0.01 2.92
CA ARG A 28 11.95 0.51 1.62
C ARG A 28 11.06 0.09 0.45
N ALA A 29 10.61 -1.16 0.45
CA ALA A 29 9.76 -1.69 -0.62
C ALA A 29 8.40 -0.97 -0.73
N ASP A 30 7.86 -0.50 0.39
CA ASP A 30 6.56 0.19 0.46
C ASP A 30 6.60 1.58 -0.21
N ASP A 31 7.70 2.30 0.04
CA ASP A 31 7.96 3.62 -0.53
C ASP A 31 8.26 3.55 -2.04
N ASP A 32 8.99 2.53 -2.49
CA ASP A 32 9.32 2.36 -3.90
C ASP A 32 8.08 2.03 -4.77
N LEU A 33 7.18 1.18 -4.28
CA LEU A 33 5.92 0.85 -4.97
C LEU A 33 5.02 2.09 -5.11
N SER A 34 4.81 2.79 -3.99
CA SER A 34 4.00 4.01 -3.95
C SER A 34 4.56 5.08 -4.89
N ARG A 35 5.89 5.28 -4.89
CA ARG A 35 6.56 6.24 -5.77
C ARG A 35 6.45 5.87 -7.24
N TYR A 36 6.56 4.59 -7.57
CA TYR A 36 6.39 4.11 -8.94
C TYR A 36 5.00 4.46 -9.49
N PHE A 37 3.93 4.09 -8.77
CA PHE A 37 2.57 4.37 -9.22
C PHE A 37 2.22 5.86 -9.19
N ALA A 38 2.66 6.59 -8.16
CA ALA A 38 2.53 8.05 -8.15
C ALA A 38 3.20 8.70 -9.37
N GLY A 39 4.38 8.21 -9.79
CA GLY A 39 5.07 8.68 -10.97
C GLY A 39 4.30 8.44 -12.28
N LEU A 40 3.58 7.31 -12.38
CA LEU A 40 2.70 7.04 -13.52
C LEU A 40 1.50 7.99 -13.54
N ARG A 41 0.81 8.13 -12.41
CA ARG A 41 -0.37 9.01 -12.29
C ARG A 41 -0.04 10.47 -12.54
N GLN A 42 1.08 10.96 -12.01
CA GLN A 42 1.55 12.34 -12.26
C GLN A 42 1.77 12.64 -13.75
N ARG A 43 2.06 11.62 -14.57
CA ARG A 43 2.25 11.73 -16.01
C ARG A 43 0.97 11.45 -16.82
N GLY A 44 -0.16 11.23 -16.15
CA GLY A 44 -1.44 10.87 -16.77
C GLY A 44 -1.46 9.44 -17.35
N LEU A 45 -0.53 8.57 -16.96
CA LEU A 45 -0.43 7.19 -17.47
C LEU A 45 -1.36 6.23 -16.71
N TYR A 46 -2.63 6.59 -16.55
CA TYR A 46 -3.60 5.86 -15.73
C TYR A 46 -3.78 4.41 -16.19
N ARG A 47 -4.05 4.19 -17.49
CA ARG A 47 -4.23 2.84 -18.04
C ARG A 47 -3.01 1.93 -17.86
N VAL A 48 -1.81 2.49 -17.85
CA VAL A 48 -0.57 1.73 -17.59
C VAL A 48 -0.52 1.31 -16.13
N ALA A 49 -0.82 2.23 -15.21
CA ALA A 49 -0.90 1.93 -13.78
C ALA A 49 -2.00 0.90 -13.46
N GLU A 50 -3.20 1.05 -14.03
CA GLU A 50 -4.32 0.10 -13.88
C GLU A 50 -3.93 -1.29 -14.36
N SER A 51 -3.41 -1.39 -15.59
CA SER A 51 -3.01 -2.67 -16.18
C SER A 51 -1.91 -3.35 -15.36
N ASP A 52 -0.96 -2.58 -14.85
CA ASP A 52 0.13 -3.11 -14.03
C ASP A 52 -0.36 -3.61 -12.67
N CYS A 53 -1.24 -2.86 -12.00
CA CYS A 53 -1.90 -3.30 -10.77
C CYS A 53 -2.71 -4.57 -10.98
N LEU A 54 -3.60 -4.59 -11.98
CA LEU A 54 -4.45 -5.75 -12.28
C LEU A 54 -3.61 -6.99 -12.61
N ARG A 55 -2.56 -6.83 -13.41
CA ARG A 55 -1.63 -7.92 -13.75
C ARG A 55 -0.94 -8.49 -12.52
N ARG A 56 -0.52 -7.65 -11.56
CA ARG A 56 0.12 -8.11 -10.32
C ARG A 56 -0.88 -8.72 -9.34
N LEU A 57 -2.10 -8.17 -9.25
CA LEU A 57 -3.18 -8.71 -8.42
C LEU A 57 -3.67 -10.07 -8.89
N ALA A 58 -3.53 -10.39 -10.18
CA ALA A 58 -3.85 -11.69 -10.75
C ALA A 58 -2.88 -12.82 -10.35
N ASP A 59 -1.78 -12.51 -9.64
CA ASP A 59 -0.89 -13.55 -9.09
C ASP A 59 -1.52 -14.19 -7.84
N ASP A 60 -1.81 -15.49 -7.91
CA ASP A 60 -2.40 -16.27 -6.81
C ASP A 60 -1.44 -16.45 -5.62
N HIS A 61 -0.12 -16.28 -5.84
CA HIS A 61 0.90 -16.42 -4.80
C HIS A 61 1.29 -15.09 -4.14
N LEU A 62 0.59 -14.00 -4.46
CA LEU A 62 0.86 -12.69 -3.91
C LEU A 62 0.62 -12.65 -2.39
N ALA A 63 1.60 -12.13 -1.65
CA ALA A 63 1.49 -12.00 -0.20
C ALA A 63 0.30 -11.10 0.19
N PRO A 64 -0.48 -11.42 1.25
CA PRO A 64 -1.68 -10.67 1.61
C PRO A 64 -1.48 -9.16 1.77
N GLY A 65 -0.39 -8.74 2.44
CA GLY A 65 -0.08 -7.32 2.59
C GLY A 65 0.27 -6.62 1.28
N GLU A 66 0.94 -7.32 0.35
CA GLU A 66 1.22 -6.78 -0.98
C GLU A 66 -0.04 -6.68 -1.82
N ARG A 67 -0.96 -7.65 -1.69
CA ARG A 67 -2.30 -7.59 -2.31
C ARG A 67 -3.08 -6.37 -1.83
N ALA A 68 -3.10 -6.11 -0.52
CA ALA A 68 -3.77 -4.93 0.03
C ALA A 68 -3.15 -3.62 -0.47
N ARG A 69 -1.81 -3.54 -0.55
CA ARG A 69 -1.12 -2.36 -1.09
C ARG A 69 -1.43 -2.12 -2.57
N LEU A 70 -1.42 -3.17 -3.40
CA LEU A 70 -1.79 -3.06 -4.81
C LEU A 70 -3.26 -2.69 -4.99
N ALA A 71 -4.16 -3.18 -4.15
CA ALA A 71 -5.56 -2.76 -4.14
C ALA A 71 -5.70 -1.27 -3.83
N ILE A 72 -4.94 -0.75 -2.86
CA ILE A 72 -4.89 0.69 -2.56
C ILE A 72 -4.36 1.50 -3.75
N GLU A 73 -3.26 1.07 -4.38
CA GLU A 73 -2.71 1.78 -5.54
C GLU A 73 -3.64 1.72 -6.76
N LEU A 74 -4.34 0.61 -6.99
CA LEU A 74 -5.36 0.51 -8.04
C LEU A 74 -6.54 1.44 -7.76
N SER A 75 -7.03 1.45 -6.51
CA SER A 75 -8.10 2.34 -6.07
C SER A 75 -7.74 3.82 -6.27
N ARG A 76 -6.54 4.23 -5.84
CA ARG A 76 -6.02 5.60 -6.07
C ARG A 76 -5.95 5.94 -7.55
N THR A 77 -5.52 4.98 -8.36
CA THR A 77 -5.39 5.18 -9.81
C THR A 77 -6.74 5.40 -10.46
N TYR A 78 -7.74 4.58 -10.15
CA TYR A 78 -9.11 4.80 -10.64
C TYR A 78 -9.70 6.12 -10.16
N ALA A 79 -9.53 6.45 -8.87
CA ALA A 79 -10.01 7.71 -8.29
C ALA A 79 -9.39 8.94 -8.96
N GLU A 80 -8.07 8.95 -9.15
CA GLU A 80 -7.37 10.04 -9.85
C GLU A 80 -7.76 10.10 -11.33
N HIS A 81 -7.87 8.96 -12.02
CA HIS A 81 -8.31 8.91 -13.41
C HIS A 81 -9.73 9.49 -13.56
N ALA A 82 -10.64 9.13 -12.66
CA ALA A 82 -12.01 9.65 -12.65
C ALA A 82 -12.04 11.19 -12.59
N THR A 83 -11.07 11.84 -11.92
CA THR A 83 -10.98 13.31 -11.88
C THR A 83 -10.73 13.97 -13.23
N TYR A 84 -10.19 13.22 -14.19
CA TYR A 84 -9.92 13.68 -15.55
C TYR A 84 -10.89 13.11 -16.60
N SER A 85 -11.83 12.26 -16.17
CA SER A 85 -12.85 11.64 -17.02
C SER A 85 -14.20 12.35 -16.88
N ALA A 86 -15.14 12.03 -17.78
CA ALA A 86 -16.47 12.63 -17.79
C ALA A 86 -17.57 11.62 -18.09
N GLY A 87 -18.80 11.96 -17.70
CA GLY A 87 -19.97 11.12 -17.95
C GLY A 87 -19.86 9.74 -17.31
N GLU A 88 -20.30 8.72 -18.04
CA GLU A 88 -20.35 7.33 -17.60
C GLU A 88 -18.98 6.78 -17.21
N GLU A 89 -17.92 7.08 -17.97
CA GLU A 89 -16.56 6.62 -17.67
C GLU A 89 -16.07 7.10 -16.29
N ARG A 90 -16.40 8.34 -15.91
CA ARG A 90 -16.05 8.85 -14.57
C ARG A 90 -16.76 8.07 -13.48
N ASP A 91 -18.04 7.77 -13.68
CA ASP A 91 -18.86 7.11 -12.67
C ASP A 91 -18.41 5.64 -12.52
N GLU A 92 -18.11 4.96 -13.63
CA GLU A 92 -17.50 3.62 -13.64
C GLU A 92 -16.15 3.58 -12.91
N LEU A 93 -15.26 4.54 -13.18
CA LEU A 93 -13.96 4.61 -12.50
C LEU A 93 -14.12 4.81 -10.99
N TRP A 94 -15.08 5.63 -10.56
CA TRP A 94 -15.37 5.79 -9.14
C TRP A 94 -15.87 4.50 -8.50
N ASP A 95 -16.75 3.78 -9.17
CA ASP A 95 -17.31 2.53 -8.68
C ASP A 95 -16.21 1.44 -8.62
N GLN A 96 -15.32 1.39 -9.60
CA GLN A 96 -14.14 0.52 -9.59
C GLN A 96 -13.16 0.86 -8.46
N ALA A 97 -12.95 2.15 -8.17
CA ALA A 97 -12.10 2.59 -7.07
C ALA A 97 -12.63 2.10 -5.71
N GLU A 98 -13.95 2.08 -5.52
CA GLU A 98 -14.61 1.56 -4.32
C GLU A 98 -14.60 0.04 -4.26
N GLN A 99 -14.98 -0.63 -5.36
CA GLN A 99 -15.12 -2.08 -5.41
C GLN A 99 -13.82 -2.82 -5.04
N VAL A 100 -12.67 -2.37 -5.56
CA VAL A 100 -11.39 -3.04 -5.28
C VAL A 100 -11.01 -3.02 -3.79
N ILE A 101 -11.39 -1.96 -3.07
CA ILE A 101 -11.16 -1.84 -1.63
C ILE A 101 -12.14 -2.75 -0.88
N GLN A 102 -13.41 -2.77 -1.28
CA GLN A 102 -14.42 -3.61 -0.66
C GLN A 102 -14.09 -5.10 -0.82
N ASP A 103 -13.72 -5.54 -2.03
CA ASP A 103 -13.26 -6.91 -2.30
C ASP A 103 -12.08 -7.30 -1.41
N SER A 104 -11.14 -6.38 -1.20
CA SER A 104 -9.98 -6.59 -0.34
C SER A 104 -10.36 -6.71 1.14
N LEU A 105 -11.31 -5.90 1.62
CA LEU A 105 -11.80 -5.95 2.99
C LEU A 105 -12.56 -7.26 3.28
N ASP A 106 -13.30 -7.76 2.29
CA ASP A 106 -14.10 -8.98 2.38
C ASP A 106 -13.25 -10.25 2.28
N SER A 107 -12.09 -10.18 1.61
CA SER A 107 -11.17 -11.32 1.42
C SER A 107 -10.37 -11.73 2.66
N GLY A 108 -10.68 -11.18 3.85
CA GLY A 108 -10.01 -11.58 5.10
C GLY A 108 -8.65 -10.91 5.33
N THR A 109 -8.57 -9.60 5.08
CA THR A 109 -7.35 -8.79 5.26
C THR A 109 -6.91 -8.66 6.74
N SER A 110 -5.60 -8.57 6.95
CA SER A 110 -4.98 -8.39 8.27
C SER A 110 -5.49 -7.11 8.98
N PRO A 111 -5.48 -7.04 10.32
CA PRO A 111 -5.91 -5.83 11.03
C PRO A 111 -5.10 -4.58 10.67
N SER A 112 -3.80 -4.72 10.40
CA SER A 112 -2.95 -3.58 10.02
C SER A 112 -3.28 -3.05 8.64
N ASP A 113 -3.51 -3.93 7.67
CA ASP A 113 -3.82 -3.54 6.29
C ASP A 113 -5.26 -3.04 6.16
N ARG A 114 -6.18 -3.56 6.99
CA ARG A 114 -7.58 -3.10 7.07
C ARG A 114 -7.68 -1.60 7.34
N VAL A 115 -6.89 -1.07 8.27
CA VAL A 115 -6.88 0.38 8.58
C VAL A 115 -6.54 1.21 7.34
N TRP A 116 -5.57 0.76 6.53
CA TRP A 116 -5.17 1.46 5.31
C TRP A 116 -6.22 1.37 4.20
N LEU A 117 -6.87 0.22 4.05
CA LEU A 117 -7.99 0.03 3.12
C LEU A 117 -9.18 0.92 3.51
N GLU A 118 -9.56 0.94 4.78
CA GLU A 118 -10.64 1.80 5.29
C GLU A 118 -10.32 3.29 5.12
N ALA A 119 -9.06 3.69 5.37
CA ALA A 119 -8.62 5.05 5.11
C ALA A 119 -8.74 5.42 3.62
N GLN A 120 -8.36 4.52 2.72
CA GLN A 120 -8.49 4.75 1.28
C GLN A 120 -9.96 4.81 0.85
N HIS A 121 -10.84 3.98 1.40
CA HIS A 121 -12.29 4.07 1.15
C HIS A 121 -12.85 5.44 1.53
N ALA A 122 -12.51 5.93 2.73
CA ALA A 122 -12.91 7.25 3.18
C ALA A 122 -12.38 8.38 2.28
N ILE A 123 -11.14 8.25 1.78
CA ILE A 123 -10.54 9.19 0.81
C ILE A 123 -11.32 9.19 -0.51
N ASN A 124 -11.74 8.02 -1.01
CA ASN A 124 -12.52 7.93 -2.25
C ASN A 124 -13.88 8.63 -2.09
N LEU A 125 -14.58 8.40 -0.98
CA LEU A 125 -15.85 9.07 -0.68
C LEU A 125 -15.70 10.59 -0.61
N ALA A 126 -14.67 11.07 0.11
CA ALA A 126 -14.39 12.50 0.22
C ALA A 126 -14.04 13.12 -1.15
N SER A 127 -13.27 12.41 -1.96
CA SER A 127 -12.82 12.88 -3.29
C SER A 127 -13.97 12.90 -4.30
N LYS A 128 -14.79 11.85 -4.36
CA LYS A 128 -16.01 11.79 -5.19
C LYS A 128 -16.97 12.91 -4.79
N GLY A 129 -17.20 13.10 -3.48
CA GLY A 129 -18.05 14.18 -2.96
C GLY A 129 -17.52 15.58 -3.30
N ALA A 130 -16.20 15.79 -3.27
CA ALA A 130 -15.59 17.07 -3.65
C ALA A 130 -15.82 17.42 -5.14
N GLN A 131 -15.94 16.43 -6.02
CA GLN A 131 -16.28 16.67 -7.42
C GLN A 131 -17.75 16.99 -7.64
N LEU A 132 -18.65 16.47 -6.79
CA LEU A 132 -20.08 16.76 -6.86
C LEU A 132 -20.44 18.16 -6.35
N ARG A 133 -19.49 18.88 -5.72
CA ARG A 133 -19.63 20.30 -5.40
C ARG A 133 -19.40 21.14 -6.66
N TRP A 134 -20.40 21.15 -7.53
CA TRP A 134 -20.58 22.17 -8.57
C TRP A 134 -21.28 23.39 -7.97
#